data_AF-A0A8J7EBX8-F1
#
_entry.id   AF-A0A8J7EBX8-F1
#
_cell.length_a   1.000
_cell.length_b   1.000
_cell.length_c   1.000
_cell.angle_alpha   90.00
_cell.angle_beta   90.00
_cell.angle_gamma   90.00
#
_symmetry.space_group_name_H-M   'P 1'
#
loop_
_entity.id
_entity.type
_entity.pdbx_description
1 polymer ?
#
loop_
_entity_poly.entity_id
_entity_poly.type
_entity_poly.pdbx_seq_one_letter_code
_entity_poly.pdbx_strand_id
1 'polypeptide(L)'
;MANHTVFLTSNAILALMTKLEKMYAGSDNNFLVFSVPAMPLTPHNFNFLENNSGLTPQEKLQAQSEFARITNLIPAYKTLWFQDGRMLWDEYETILSNALVASKYLSAAEKVELQAANEVLYEKQTDQNSHKLLQYYKFQELYLEAYKSYNDQKLKADNSTDLEVKQNWQSIEPQYKAAVDKALHEWQSFGHKSEVEEAFADRDRITDSNYHTTWNKWHQIYREFRATDLANIDFWPTFFYPSNFFRTDSITDWAPLKLDSDEIEALCKQASEASRVIMGASHSEANDGKALNIDISQILVELMRVDIIRPWFKPSIFKSRFWKWPDDREPLSDGQDPPCGGLPGYITSIILARNLVMKPKPSSISNERIINNLQENQQINISPLHLERISEIVGLTTDAIKQTIAFDTFPDGIPIASDLSLNGNEFFSKGILLSGSPEDEIFPEATSTAIRYVACNVPIKFPILTSAVPGKPSRYNVVPIKITFTRTVNLVALKFLGNNATYTLEAFDKDEKLIGTSQKSARFDDRTAQFKVNEIIFESPKCDIKSIRFGNSGNMTMVKEIHYEFSENIDVEGNEQPEKKGFQLIAFVCQKLPKSPNPDPALTYS
;
A
#
# COMPACT_ATOMS: atom_id res chain seq x y z
N MET A 1 11.54 -28.52 1.20
CA MET A 1 12.36 -27.47 0.56
C MET A 1 12.07 -26.18 1.29
N ALA A 2 13.09 -25.45 1.75
CA ALA A 2 12.88 -24.17 2.44
C ALA A 2 12.45 -23.11 1.42
N ASN A 3 11.31 -22.46 1.61
CA ASN A 3 10.91 -21.30 0.82
C ASN A 3 11.88 -20.15 1.13
N HIS A 4 12.87 -19.94 0.27
CA HIS A 4 13.80 -18.82 0.40
C HIS A 4 13.12 -17.53 -0.05
N THR A 5 12.72 -16.70 0.91
CA THR A 5 12.32 -15.31 0.68
C THR A 5 13.54 -14.49 0.28
N VAL A 6 13.45 -13.74 -0.82
CA VAL A 6 14.51 -12.83 -1.28
C VAL A 6 14.12 -11.40 -0.91
N PHE A 7 15.00 -10.69 -0.22
CA PHE A 7 14.86 -9.27 0.08
C PHE A 7 15.58 -8.45 -1.00
N LEU A 8 14.84 -7.60 -1.70
CA LEU A 8 15.43 -6.60 -2.60
C LEU A 8 15.67 -5.30 -1.83
N THR A 9 16.82 -4.70 -2.05
CA THR A 9 17.09 -3.32 -1.62
C THR A 9 16.99 -2.40 -2.84
N SER A 10 16.65 -1.12 -2.62
CA SER A 10 16.63 -0.13 -3.69
C SER A 10 16.97 1.26 -3.17
N ASN A 11 17.83 1.97 -3.89
CA ASN A 11 18.12 3.37 -3.63
C ASN A 11 16.86 4.24 -3.65
N ALA A 12 15.87 3.91 -4.50
CA ALA A 12 14.64 4.68 -4.56
C ALA A 12 13.80 4.55 -3.28
N ILE A 13 13.84 3.40 -2.61
CA ILE A 13 13.22 3.22 -1.30
C ILE A 13 13.95 4.02 -0.22
N LEU A 14 15.29 3.98 -0.22
CA LEU A 14 16.09 4.81 0.70
C LEU A 14 15.76 6.30 0.51
N ALA A 15 15.61 6.73 -0.75
CA ALA A 15 15.20 8.08 -1.10
C ALA A 15 13.78 8.39 -0.59
N LEU A 16 12.82 7.48 -0.77
CA LEU A 16 11.46 7.62 -0.24
C LEU A 16 11.46 7.78 1.29
N MET A 17 12.18 6.92 2.01
CA MET A 17 12.32 7.03 3.47
C MET A 17 12.94 8.37 3.87
N THR A 18 14.01 8.78 3.21
CA THR A 18 14.67 10.08 3.45
C THR A 18 13.72 11.26 3.19
N LYS A 19 12.89 11.17 2.15
CA LYS A 19 11.88 12.18 1.84
C LYS A 19 10.83 12.25 2.95
N LEU A 20 10.32 11.10 3.40
CA LEU A 20 9.32 11.00 4.46
C LEU A 20 9.85 11.52 5.79
N GLU A 21 11.09 11.21 6.15
CA GLU A 21 11.76 11.76 7.34
C GLU A 21 11.77 13.30 7.28
N LYS A 22 12.15 13.88 6.14
CA LYS A 22 12.13 15.35 5.98
C LYS A 22 10.73 15.96 6.04
N MET A 23 9.73 15.27 5.49
CA MET A 23 8.35 15.74 5.48
C MET A 23 7.69 15.68 6.86
N TYR A 24 8.00 14.66 7.67
CA TYR A 24 7.22 14.34 8.87
C TYR A 24 8.01 14.35 10.19
N ALA A 25 9.35 14.25 10.16
CA ALA A 25 10.19 14.32 11.37
C ALA A 25 10.72 15.73 11.67
N GLY A 26 10.46 16.72 10.80
CA GLY A 26 11.11 18.04 10.81
C GLY A 26 10.79 19.01 11.96
N SER A 27 10.09 18.57 13.03
CA SER A 27 9.92 19.37 14.26
C SER A 27 10.74 18.74 15.39
N ASP A 28 11.48 19.53 16.17
CA ASP A 28 12.45 19.07 17.19
C ASP A 28 11.95 17.97 18.16
N ASN A 29 10.63 17.84 18.34
CA ASN A 29 10.00 16.89 19.26
C ASN A 29 9.41 15.63 18.60
N ASN A 30 9.53 15.45 17.29
CA ASN A 30 8.98 14.27 16.61
C ASN A 30 10.10 13.40 16.01
N PHE A 31 9.81 12.12 15.86
CA PHE A 31 10.64 11.17 15.13
C PHE A 31 9.77 10.23 14.31
N LEU A 32 10.32 9.71 13.22
CA LEU A 32 9.62 8.81 12.32
C LEU A 32 10.14 7.37 12.51
N VAL A 33 9.21 6.43 12.56
CA VAL A 33 9.51 5.01 12.71
C VAL A 33 8.86 4.25 11.56
N PHE A 34 9.65 3.54 10.76
CA PHE A 34 9.17 2.85 9.56
C PHE A 34 8.70 1.44 9.85
N SER A 35 7.53 1.05 9.32
CA SER A 35 7.08 -0.34 9.35
C SER A 35 7.75 -1.11 8.21
N VAL A 36 8.53 -2.14 8.57
CA VAL A 36 9.26 -2.96 7.59
C VAL A 36 9.03 -4.46 7.89
N PRO A 37 8.27 -5.19 7.04
CA PRO A 37 7.50 -4.69 5.89
C PRO A 37 6.34 -3.78 6.32
N ALA A 38 5.80 -3.01 5.37
CA ALA A 38 4.60 -2.22 5.60
C ALA A 38 3.42 -3.13 5.91
N MET A 39 2.54 -2.67 6.81
CA MET A 39 1.36 -3.46 7.19
C MET A 39 0.24 -3.20 6.18
N PRO A 40 -0.29 -4.25 5.51
CA PRO A 40 -1.43 -4.09 4.62
C PRO A 40 -2.69 -3.80 5.45
N LEU A 41 -3.43 -2.77 5.06
CA LEU A 41 -4.69 -2.34 5.68
C LEU A 41 -5.76 -2.21 4.60
N THR A 42 -7.01 -2.29 5.00
CA THR A 42 -8.19 -2.17 4.13
C THR A 42 -9.15 -1.14 4.74
N PRO A 43 -10.14 -0.63 3.97
CA PRO A 43 -11.19 0.23 4.55
C PRO A 43 -11.92 -0.40 5.74
N HIS A 44 -12.02 -1.74 5.80
CA HIS A 44 -12.61 -2.46 6.93
C HIS A 44 -11.89 -2.15 8.26
N ASN A 45 -10.57 -1.87 8.24
CA ASN A 45 -9.81 -1.55 9.44
C ASN A 45 -10.15 -0.17 10.02
N PHE A 46 -10.86 0.69 9.27
CA PHE A 46 -11.15 2.08 9.65
C PHE A 46 -12.65 2.40 9.70
N ASN A 47 -13.48 1.58 9.06
CA ASN A 47 -14.94 1.72 8.95
C ASN A 47 -15.73 1.66 10.30
N PHE A 48 -15.06 1.53 11.45
CA PHE A 48 -15.71 1.46 12.76
C PHE A 48 -16.28 2.80 13.26
N LEU A 49 -15.86 3.93 12.67
CA LEU A 49 -16.40 5.26 12.97
C LEU A 49 -17.71 5.59 12.24
N GLU A 50 -18.04 4.86 11.17
CA GLU A 50 -19.21 5.17 10.36
C GLU A 50 -20.45 4.40 10.80
N ASN A 51 -21.60 5.08 10.81
CA ASN A 51 -22.88 4.43 11.12
C ASN A 51 -23.31 3.44 10.02
N ASN A 52 -23.03 3.75 8.75
CA ASN A 52 -23.47 2.99 7.56
C ASN A 52 -22.33 2.20 6.89
N SER A 53 -21.33 1.72 7.64
CA SER A 53 -20.16 1.03 7.07
C SER A 53 -20.40 -0.38 6.52
N GLY A 54 -21.61 -0.93 6.65
CA GLY A 54 -21.91 -2.33 6.32
C GLY A 54 -21.33 -3.34 7.31
N LEU A 55 -20.59 -2.88 8.33
CA LEU A 55 -20.06 -3.72 9.41
C LEU A 55 -21.12 -3.99 10.48
N THR A 56 -21.16 -5.24 10.96
CA THR A 56 -21.87 -5.61 12.16
C THR A 56 -21.29 -4.90 13.40
N PRO A 57 -22.06 -4.73 14.50
CA PRO A 57 -21.52 -4.17 15.74
C PRO A 57 -20.27 -4.89 16.25
N GLN A 58 -20.22 -6.21 16.08
CA GLN A 58 -19.08 -7.06 16.45
C GLN A 58 -17.84 -6.74 15.62
N GLU A 59 -17.99 -6.61 14.29
CA GLU A 59 -16.88 -6.24 13.40
C GLU A 59 -16.38 -4.82 13.66
N LYS A 60 -17.28 -3.88 13.99
CA LYS A 60 -16.87 -2.52 14.41
C LYS A 60 -16.04 -2.55 15.69
N LEU A 61 -16.48 -3.32 16.68
CA LEU A 61 -15.77 -3.46 17.95
C LEU A 61 -14.39 -4.11 17.74
N GLN A 62 -14.30 -5.14 16.90
CA GLN A 62 -13.04 -5.80 16.56
C GLN A 62 -12.08 -4.86 15.83
N ALA A 63 -12.56 -4.15 14.79
CA ALA A 63 -11.72 -3.19 14.06
C ALA A 63 -11.23 -2.04 14.96
N GLN A 64 -12.09 -1.56 15.87
CA GLN A 64 -11.72 -0.52 16.84
C GLN A 64 -10.66 -1.01 17.84
N SER A 65 -10.80 -2.24 18.37
CA SER A 65 -9.84 -2.80 19.33
C SER A 65 -8.48 -3.09 18.67
N GLU A 66 -8.48 -3.60 17.43
CA GLU A 66 -7.25 -3.80 16.65
C GLU A 66 -6.55 -2.49 16.34
N PHE A 67 -7.29 -1.47 15.87
CA PHE A 67 -6.73 -0.15 15.61
C PHE A 67 -6.14 0.46 16.88
N ALA A 68 -6.85 0.35 18.01
CA ALA A 68 -6.36 0.82 19.30
C ALA A 68 -5.05 0.10 19.70
N ARG A 69 -4.95 -1.22 19.55
CA ARG A 69 -3.73 -1.97 19.87
C ARG A 69 -2.56 -1.54 19.01
N ILE A 70 -2.72 -1.48 17.69
CA ILE A 70 -1.63 -1.09 16.77
C ILE A 70 -1.11 0.31 17.10
N THR A 71 -2.03 1.25 17.35
CA THR A 71 -1.67 2.66 17.57
C THR A 71 -1.22 2.99 18.98
N ASN A 72 -1.36 2.08 19.94
CA ASN A 72 -0.92 2.27 21.32
C ASN A 72 0.30 1.44 21.71
N LEU A 73 0.87 0.67 20.79
CA LEU A 73 2.19 0.09 21.01
C LEU A 73 3.23 1.18 21.26
N ILE A 74 4.13 0.93 22.20
CA ILE A 74 5.22 1.85 22.52
C ILE A 74 6.33 1.70 21.46
N PRO A 75 6.66 2.76 20.71
CA PRO A 75 7.77 2.72 19.77
C PRO A 75 9.10 2.71 20.51
N ALA A 76 10.04 1.87 20.07
CA ALA A 76 11.45 2.11 20.37
C ALA A 76 11.92 3.41 19.68
N TYR A 77 12.87 4.15 20.28
CA TYR A 77 13.56 5.24 19.59
C TYR A 77 14.56 4.69 18.56
N LYS A 78 14.02 4.15 17.47
CA LYS A 78 14.75 3.54 16.37
C LYS A 78 14.04 3.90 15.07
N THR A 79 14.78 3.92 13.97
CA THR A 79 14.20 4.19 12.65
C THR A 79 13.30 3.04 12.16
N LEU A 80 13.50 1.81 12.65
CA LEU A 80 12.60 0.69 12.39
C LEU A 80 11.57 0.52 13.48
N TRP A 81 10.36 0.16 13.04
CA TRP A 81 9.28 -0.27 13.91
C TRP A 81 9.69 -1.53 14.66
N PHE A 82 9.97 -1.35 15.95
CA PHE A 82 10.18 -2.40 16.92
C PHE A 82 9.32 -2.09 18.13
N GLN A 83 8.59 -3.11 18.59
CA GLN A 83 7.68 -3.04 19.72
C GLN A 83 8.03 -4.16 20.70
N ASP A 84 7.96 -3.89 21.99
CA ASP A 84 8.31 -4.83 23.06
C ASP A 84 7.07 -5.46 23.75
N GLY A 85 5.90 -5.28 23.13
CA GLY A 85 4.60 -5.78 23.57
C GLY A 85 3.84 -4.82 24.48
N ARG A 86 4.50 -3.79 25.03
CA ARG A 86 3.87 -2.88 25.98
C ARG A 86 2.99 -1.85 25.29
N MET A 87 1.86 -1.55 25.92
CA MET A 87 0.92 -0.55 25.45
C MET A 87 1.03 0.74 26.24
N LEU A 88 0.78 1.86 25.56
CA LEU A 88 0.76 3.19 26.14
C LEU A 88 -0.25 3.30 27.28
N TRP A 89 -1.41 2.62 27.18
CA TRP A 89 -2.41 2.63 28.24
C TRP A 89 -1.92 1.89 29.50
N ASP A 90 -1.12 0.83 29.38
CA ASP A 90 -0.59 0.08 30.53
C ASP A 90 0.41 0.96 31.31
N GLU A 91 1.29 1.67 30.60
CA GLU A 91 2.21 2.63 31.22
C GLU A 91 1.45 3.82 31.83
N TYR A 92 0.42 4.31 31.14
CA TYR A 92 -0.41 5.41 31.63
C TYR A 92 -1.18 5.01 32.91
N GLU A 93 -1.72 3.80 32.97
CA GLU A 93 -2.34 3.24 34.18
C GLU A 93 -1.34 3.07 35.32
N THR A 94 -0.13 2.61 35.00
CA THR A 94 0.95 2.44 35.97
C THR A 94 1.32 3.77 36.61
N ILE A 95 1.42 4.84 35.81
CA ILE A 95 1.66 6.20 36.31
C ILE A 95 0.51 6.62 37.23
N LEU A 96 -0.71 6.58 36.71
CA LEU A 96 -1.91 7.02 37.43
C LEU A 96 -2.06 6.29 38.77
N SER A 97 -1.86 4.97 38.78
CA SER A 97 -2.12 4.13 39.95
C SER A 97 -1.02 4.20 41.02
N ASN A 98 0.24 4.42 40.63
CA ASN A 98 1.38 4.26 41.54
C ASN A 98 2.11 5.55 41.90
N ALA A 99 1.96 6.63 41.13
CA ALA A 99 2.73 7.86 41.40
C ALA A 99 2.28 8.59 42.67
N LEU A 100 3.24 9.22 43.35
CA LEU A 100 2.99 10.21 44.39
C LEU A 100 2.69 11.55 43.75
N VAL A 101 1.66 12.24 44.23
CA VAL A 101 1.20 13.53 43.69
C VAL A 101 1.52 14.62 44.70
N ALA A 102 1.98 15.76 44.22
CA ALA A 102 2.27 16.89 45.08
C ALA A 102 0.98 17.43 45.71
N SER A 103 1.08 17.92 46.95
CA SER A 103 -0.02 18.59 47.63
C SER A 103 0.14 20.11 47.56
N LYS A 104 -0.77 20.79 46.84
CA LYS A 104 -0.93 22.25 46.89
C LYS A 104 -2.41 22.57 47.13
N TYR A 105 -2.68 23.33 48.18
CA TYR A 105 -4.03 23.78 48.53
C TYR A 105 -4.30 25.16 47.92
N LEU A 106 -5.49 25.34 47.35
CA LEU A 106 -5.95 26.64 46.84
C LEU A 106 -6.09 27.67 47.96
N SER A 107 -5.46 28.83 47.79
CA SER A 107 -5.69 30.00 48.62
C SER A 107 -7.14 30.52 48.48
N ALA A 108 -7.59 31.34 49.42
CA ALA A 108 -8.92 31.94 49.36
C ALA A 108 -9.13 32.82 48.11
N ALA A 109 -8.06 33.48 47.62
CA ALA A 109 -8.09 34.28 46.41
C ALA A 109 -8.24 33.41 45.16
N GLU A 110 -7.47 32.32 45.06
CA GLU A 110 -7.57 31.36 43.94
C GLU A 110 -8.96 30.69 43.87
N LYS A 111 -9.63 30.45 45.01
CA LYS A 111 -11.01 29.92 45.01
C LYS A 111 -12.03 30.89 44.40
N VAL A 112 -11.90 32.18 44.70
CA VAL A 112 -12.78 33.23 44.13
C VAL A 112 -12.54 33.36 42.63
N GLU A 113 -11.27 33.34 42.23
CA GLU A 113 -10.85 33.43 40.82
C GLU A 113 -11.30 32.21 40.00
N LEU A 114 -11.22 30.99 40.58
CA LEU A 114 -11.74 29.77 39.97
C LEU A 114 -13.27 29.80 39.80
N GLN A 115 -13.98 30.35 40.79
CA GLN A 115 -15.43 30.50 40.69
C GLN A 115 -15.80 31.48 39.57
N ALA A 116 -15.11 32.61 39.45
CA ALA A 116 -15.34 33.58 38.38
C ALA A 116 -15.11 32.97 36.99
N ALA A 117 -14.04 32.20 36.81
CA ALA A 117 -13.76 31.49 35.56
C ALA A 117 -14.84 30.44 35.23
N ASN A 118 -15.30 29.68 36.22
CA ASN A 118 -16.36 28.69 36.01
C ASN A 118 -17.72 29.32 35.67
N GLU A 119 -18.04 30.52 36.17
CA GLU A 119 -19.28 31.23 35.81
C GLU A 119 -19.28 31.71 34.34
N VAL A 120 -18.10 31.92 33.74
CA VAL A 120 -17.98 32.21 32.30
C VAL A 120 -18.19 30.94 31.47
N LEU A 121 -17.72 29.78 31.96
CA LEU A 121 -17.70 28.53 31.20
C LEU A 121 -18.97 27.68 31.37
N TYR A 122 -19.64 27.75 32.52
CA TYR A 122 -20.75 26.86 32.89
C TYR A 122 -21.94 27.61 33.50
N GLU A 123 -23.13 27.02 33.40
CA GLU A 123 -24.31 27.53 34.10
C GLU A 123 -24.21 27.27 35.62
N LYS A 124 -24.77 28.18 36.43
CA LYS A 124 -24.68 28.06 37.90
C LYS A 124 -25.39 26.79 38.37
N GLN A 125 -24.66 25.94 39.09
CA GLN A 125 -25.13 24.69 39.73
C GLN A 125 -25.35 23.50 38.79
N THR A 126 -24.91 23.57 37.54
CA THR A 126 -24.88 22.43 36.61
C THR A 126 -23.53 22.41 35.85
N ASP A 127 -23.08 21.23 35.40
CA ASP A 127 -21.90 21.13 34.51
C ASP A 127 -22.27 21.40 33.03
N GLN A 128 -23.38 22.11 32.78
CA GLN A 128 -23.80 22.45 31.43
C GLN A 128 -23.05 23.69 30.92
N ASN A 129 -22.64 23.65 29.65
CA ASN A 129 -21.92 24.76 29.00
C ASN A 129 -22.75 26.05 29.08
N SER A 130 -22.10 27.14 29.46
CA SER A 130 -22.72 28.47 29.44
C SER A 130 -23.09 28.88 28.00
N HIS A 131 -24.02 29.81 27.87
CA HIS A 131 -24.32 30.42 26.58
C HIS A 131 -23.07 31.01 25.89
N LYS A 132 -22.14 31.60 26.66
CA LYS A 132 -20.89 32.16 26.14
C LYS A 132 -19.99 31.06 25.57
N LEU A 133 -19.86 29.94 26.27
CA LEU A 133 -19.06 28.81 25.81
C LEU A 133 -19.68 28.14 24.57
N LEU A 134 -21.00 28.06 24.48
CA LEU A 134 -21.69 27.57 23.28
C LEU A 134 -21.49 28.50 22.07
N GLN A 135 -21.53 29.82 22.26
CA GLN A 135 -21.21 30.76 21.18
C GLN A 135 -19.74 30.68 20.77
N TYR A 136 -18.82 30.52 21.73
CA TYR A 136 -17.41 30.29 21.44
C TYR A 136 -17.20 29.10 20.50
N TYR A 137 -17.79 27.94 20.80
CA TYR A 137 -17.66 26.75 19.95
C TYR A 137 -18.26 26.95 18.56
N LYS A 138 -19.45 27.57 18.48
CA LYS A 138 -20.10 27.86 17.20
C LYS A 138 -19.22 28.73 16.29
N PHE A 139 -18.64 29.81 16.82
CA PHE A 139 -17.81 30.70 16.01
C PHE A 139 -16.39 30.15 15.77
N GLN A 140 -15.88 29.30 16.67
CA GLN A 140 -14.66 28.53 16.44
C GLN A 140 -14.84 27.59 15.24
N GLU A 141 -15.97 26.88 15.15
CA GLU A 141 -16.27 26.00 14.02
C GLU A 141 -16.31 26.76 12.69
N LEU A 142 -17.00 27.91 12.64
CA LEU A 142 -17.05 28.78 11.47
C LEU A 142 -15.67 29.31 11.03
N TYR A 143 -14.81 29.66 12.00
CA TYR A 143 -13.43 30.05 11.73
C TYR A 143 -12.61 28.89 11.16
N LEU A 144 -12.71 27.70 11.76
CA LEU A 144 -12.00 26.51 11.29
C LEU A 144 -12.44 26.10 9.88
N GLU A 145 -13.72 26.22 9.55
CA GLU A 145 -14.24 25.96 8.21
C GLU A 145 -13.71 26.96 7.17
N ALA A 146 -13.69 28.25 7.51
CA ALA A 146 -13.11 29.29 6.64
C ALA A 146 -11.60 29.09 6.44
N TYR A 147 -10.87 28.77 7.53
CA TYR A 147 -9.43 28.53 7.51
C TYR A 147 -9.06 27.28 6.70
N LYS A 148 -9.85 26.20 6.83
CA LYS A 148 -9.72 25.00 6.00
C LYS A 148 -9.92 25.34 4.52
N SER A 149 -11.01 26.03 4.19
CA SER A 149 -11.34 26.40 2.80
C SER A 149 -10.23 27.23 2.15
N TYR A 150 -9.61 28.15 2.89
CA TYR A 150 -8.45 28.91 2.42
C TYR A 150 -7.24 28.01 2.15
N ASN A 151 -6.87 27.14 3.11
CA ASN A 151 -5.70 26.28 2.97
C ASN A 151 -5.85 25.24 1.86
N ASP A 152 -7.05 24.67 1.69
CA ASP A 152 -7.33 23.70 0.63
C ASP A 152 -7.10 24.33 -0.76
N GLN A 153 -7.60 25.55 -0.99
CA GLN A 153 -7.39 26.26 -2.26
C GLN A 153 -5.93 26.68 -2.47
N LYS A 154 -5.27 27.15 -1.40
CA LYS A 154 -3.84 27.51 -1.45
C LYS A 154 -2.97 26.30 -1.79
N LEU A 155 -3.21 25.17 -1.14
CA LEU A 155 -2.44 23.94 -1.34
C LEU A 155 -2.64 23.38 -2.75
N LYS A 156 -3.88 23.43 -3.26
CA LYS A 156 -4.21 23.08 -4.65
C LYS A 156 -3.43 23.94 -5.65
N ALA A 157 -3.33 25.24 -5.39
CA ALA A 157 -2.60 26.16 -6.25
C ALA A 157 -1.08 25.94 -6.21
N ASP A 158 -0.50 25.83 -5.00
CA ASP A 158 0.94 25.67 -4.79
C ASP A 158 1.48 24.38 -5.46
N ASN A 159 0.71 23.30 -5.42
CA ASN A 159 1.09 21.99 -5.95
C ASN A 159 0.64 21.73 -7.41
N SER A 160 -0.11 22.64 -8.02
CA SER A 160 -0.51 22.51 -9.42
C SER A 160 0.66 22.77 -10.37
N THR A 161 0.76 22.02 -11.46
CA THR A 161 1.63 22.35 -12.60
C THR A 161 0.94 23.26 -13.62
N ASP A 162 -0.38 23.46 -13.47
CA ASP A 162 -1.20 24.31 -14.32
C ASP A 162 -1.04 25.80 -13.93
N LEU A 163 -0.56 26.59 -14.89
CA LEU A 163 -0.37 28.04 -14.75
C LEU A 163 -1.71 28.78 -14.54
N GLU A 164 -2.81 28.30 -15.13
CA GLU A 164 -4.12 28.93 -15.01
C GLU A 164 -4.68 28.77 -13.60
N VAL A 165 -4.49 27.60 -12.97
CA VAL A 165 -4.85 27.35 -11.57
C VAL A 165 -4.06 28.26 -10.63
N LYS A 166 -2.76 28.48 -10.90
CA LYS A 166 -1.92 29.38 -10.09
C LYS A 166 -2.32 30.85 -10.24
N GLN A 167 -2.61 31.29 -11.46
CA GLN A 167 -3.05 32.67 -11.72
C GLN A 167 -4.45 32.93 -11.15
N ASN A 168 -5.38 31.98 -11.28
CA ASN A 168 -6.70 32.07 -10.69
C ASN A 168 -6.62 32.17 -9.15
N TRP A 169 -5.77 31.36 -8.51
CA TRP A 169 -5.54 31.46 -7.07
C TRP A 169 -5.07 32.85 -6.65
N GLN A 170 -4.09 33.43 -7.34
CA GLN A 170 -3.62 34.79 -7.04
C GLN A 170 -4.76 35.83 -7.10
N SER A 171 -5.76 35.63 -7.95
CA SER A 171 -6.92 36.51 -8.05
C SER A 171 -7.96 36.29 -6.93
N ILE A 172 -8.17 35.05 -6.47
CA ILE A 172 -9.23 34.71 -5.51
C ILE A 172 -8.72 34.60 -4.06
N GLU A 173 -7.41 34.45 -3.85
CA GLU A 173 -6.77 34.37 -2.53
C GLU A 173 -7.21 35.50 -1.58
N PRO A 174 -7.29 36.78 -2.00
CA PRO A 174 -7.74 37.85 -1.12
C PRO A 174 -9.14 37.64 -0.56
N GLN A 175 -10.05 37.00 -1.31
CA GLN A 175 -11.42 36.73 -0.86
C GLN A 175 -11.44 35.66 0.23
N TYR A 176 -10.71 34.56 0.05
CA TYR A 176 -10.63 33.51 1.06
C TYR A 176 -9.93 34.02 2.32
N LYS A 177 -8.87 34.82 2.17
CA LYS A 177 -8.22 35.46 3.30
C LYS A 177 -9.15 36.41 4.06
N ALA A 178 -9.92 37.24 3.35
CA ALA A 178 -10.91 38.12 3.95
C ALA A 178 -12.02 37.33 4.68
N ALA A 179 -12.40 36.15 4.19
CA ALA A 179 -13.36 35.28 4.87
C ALA A 179 -12.80 34.72 6.18
N VAL A 180 -11.52 34.32 6.21
CA VAL A 180 -10.81 33.90 7.43
C VAL A 180 -10.73 35.06 8.43
N ASP A 181 -10.30 36.24 7.98
CA ASP A 181 -10.16 37.42 8.83
C ASP A 181 -11.51 37.84 9.43
N LYS A 182 -12.58 37.79 8.62
CA LYS A 182 -13.95 38.05 9.09
C LYS A 182 -14.39 37.03 10.14
N ALA A 183 -14.22 35.73 9.88
CA ALA A 183 -14.63 34.68 10.82
C ALA A 183 -13.85 34.78 12.15
N LEU A 184 -12.57 35.15 12.09
CA LEU A 184 -11.77 35.43 13.28
C LEU A 184 -12.30 36.63 14.07
N HIS A 185 -12.64 37.72 13.38
CA HIS A 185 -13.19 38.91 14.03
C HIS A 185 -14.57 38.65 14.66
N GLU A 186 -15.42 37.86 14.00
CA GLU A 186 -16.71 37.43 14.53
C GLU A 186 -16.54 36.50 15.74
N TRP A 187 -15.54 35.61 15.73
CA TRP A 187 -15.22 34.79 16.89
C TRP A 187 -14.73 35.63 18.08
N GLN A 188 -13.89 36.64 17.82
CA GLN A 188 -13.44 37.58 18.85
C GLN A 188 -14.60 38.39 19.45
N SER A 189 -15.48 38.93 18.60
CA SER A 189 -16.52 39.88 19.02
C SER A 189 -17.78 39.18 19.53
N PHE A 190 -18.31 38.23 18.78
CA PHE A 190 -19.57 37.54 19.08
C PHE A 190 -19.34 36.19 19.75
N GLY A 191 -18.26 35.49 19.41
CA GLY A 191 -17.90 34.23 20.06
C GLY A 191 -17.21 34.37 21.42
N HIS A 192 -17.05 35.59 21.95
CA HIS A 192 -16.42 35.85 23.24
C HIS A 192 -15.02 35.23 23.40
N LYS A 193 -14.25 35.11 22.30
CA LYS A 193 -12.97 34.37 22.26
C LYS A 193 -12.04 34.72 23.41
N SER A 194 -11.74 36.01 23.61
CA SER A 194 -10.79 36.44 24.64
C SER A 194 -11.27 36.12 26.06
N GLU A 195 -12.56 36.35 26.35
CA GLU A 195 -13.13 36.12 27.68
C GLU A 195 -13.21 34.62 28.03
N VAL A 196 -13.55 33.78 27.05
CA VAL A 196 -13.61 32.32 27.23
C VAL A 196 -12.22 31.71 27.31
N GLU A 197 -11.26 32.17 26.49
CA GLU A 197 -9.86 31.70 26.55
C GLU A 197 -9.18 32.15 27.85
N GLU A 198 -9.45 33.37 28.33
CA GLU A 198 -8.96 33.86 29.63
C GLU A 198 -9.57 33.05 30.78
N ALA A 199 -10.87 32.77 30.75
CA ALA A 199 -11.51 31.90 31.74
C ALA A 199 -10.97 30.46 31.71
N PHE A 200 -10.68 29.90 30.52
CA PHE A 200 -9.98 28.61 30.43
C PHE A 200 -8.56 28.72 30.99
N ALA A 201 -7.80 29.77 30.66
CA ALA A 201 -6.44 29.95 31.14
C ALA A 201 -6.36 30.18 32.65
N ASP A 202 -7.29 30.93 33.24
CA ASP A 202 -7.39 31.13 34.68
C ASP A 202 -7.82 29.86 35.39
N ARG A 203 -8.87 29.19 34.89
CA ARG A 203 -9.27 27.89 35.43
C ARG A 203 -8.13 26.90 35.35
N ASP A 204 -7.43 26.81 34.22
CA ASP A 204 -6.32 25.88 34.03
C ASP A 204 -5.15 26.28 34.95
N ARG A 205 -4.74 27.55 35.03
CA ARG A 205 -3.70 28.01 35.98
C ARG A 205 -4.03 27.68 37.45
N ILE A 206 -5.29 27.84 37.85
CA ILE A 206 -5.74 27.65 39.23
C ILE A 206 -5.99 26.15 39.52
N THR A 207 -6.56 25.40 38.58
CA THR A 207 -6.77 23.95 38.74
C THR A 207 -5.46 23.18 38.58
N ASP A 208 -4.52 23.64 37.76
CA ASP A 208 -3.13 23.20 37.71
C ASP A 208 -2.38 23.52 39.02
N SER A 209 -2.94 24.37 39.89
CA SER A 209 -2.47 24.58 41.26
C SER A 209 -3.08 23.60 42.27
N ASN A 210 -4.06 22.77 41.90
CA ASN A 210 -4.56 21.66 42.70
C ASN A 210 -4.29 20.33 41.97
N TYR A 211 -3.05 19.88 42.09
CA TYR A 211 -2.51 18.70 41.43
C TYR A 211 -3.38 17.43 41.60
N HIS A 212 -4.03 17.27 42.76
CA HIS A 212 -4.94 16.13 43.00
C HIS A 212 -6.23 16.22 42.19
N THR A 213 -6.80 17.41 41.97
CA THR A 213 -7.99 17.56 41.13
C THR A 213 -7.66 17.21 39.67
N THR A 214 -6.54 17.70 39.16
CA THR A 214 -6.07 17.35 37.80
C THR A 214 -5.78 15.86 37.69
N TRP A 215 -5.08 15.27 38.67
CA TRP A 215 -4.78 13.84 38.72
C TRP A 215 -6.05 12.97 38.76
N ASN A 216 -7.01 13.32 39.63
CA ASN A 216 -8.28 12.61 39.76
C ASN A 216 -9.11 12.69 38.47
N LYS A 217 -9.11 13.85 37.79
CA LYS A 217 -9.77 14.02 36.50
C LYS A 217 -9.13 13.12 35.43
N TRP A 218 -7.81 13.01 35.40
CA TRP A 218 -7.12 12.10 34.46
C TRP A 218 -7.45 10.63 34.76
N HIS A 219 -7.48 10.25 36.04
CA HIS A 219 -7.94 8.92 36.48
C HIS A 219 -9.38 8.62 36.03
N GLN A 220 -10.28 9.56 36.27
CA GLN A 220 -11.69 9.41 35.93
C GLN A 220 -11.87 9.21 34.42
N ILE A 221 -11.30 10.12 33.62
CA ILE A 221 -11.35 10.03 32.14
C ILE A 221 -10.74 8.70 31.66
N TYR A 222 -9.59 8.29 32.22
CA TYR A 222 -8.97 7.01 31.85
C TYR A 222 -9.91 5.81 32.10
N ARG A 223 -10.56 5.76 33.26
CA ARG A 223 -11.47 4.66 33.63
C ARG A 223 -12.76 4.65 32.81
N GLU A 224 -13.34 5.82 32.56
CA GLU A 224 -14.61 5.96 31.82
C GLU A 224 -14.51 5.47 30.38
N PHE A 225 -13.33 5.58 29.77
CA PHE A 225 -13.09 5.15 28.40
C PHE A 225 -12.69 3.68 28.28
N ARG A 226 -12.58 2.91 29.36
CA ARG A 226 -12.26 1.47 29.25
C ARG A 226 -13.38 0.75 28.50
N ALA A 227 -12.99 -0.01 27.47
CA ALA A 227 -13.87 -0.89 26.72
C ALA A 227 -13.31 -2.31 26.72
N THR A 228 -14.14 -3.29 26.38
CA THR A 228 -13.76 -4.70 26.33
C THR A 228 -14.16 -5.28 24.97
N ASP A 229 -13.26 -6.04 24.35
CA ASP A 229 -13.52 -6.65 23.03
C ASP A 229 -14.25 -8.01 23.14
N LEU A 230 -14.46 -8.67 22.00
CA LEU A 230 -15.14 -9.96 21.92
C LEU A 230 -14.38 -11.12 22.59
N ALA A 231 -13.08 -10.95 22.82
CA ALA A 231 -12.23 -11.91 23.52
C ALA A 231 -12.14 -11.62 25.03
N ASN A 232 -12.94 -10.68 25.55
CA ASN A 232 -12.87 -10.17 26.93
C ASN A 232 -11.53 -9.53 27.28
N ILE A 233 -10.84 -8.97 26.28
CA ILE A 233 -9.59 -8.23 26.47
C ILE A 233 -9.93 -6.74 26.51
N ASP A 234 -9.48 -6.07 27.57
CA ASP A 234 -9.66 -4.63 27.69
C ASP A 234 -8.85 -3.86 26.65
N PHE A 235 -9.41 -2.75 26.20
CA PHE A 235 -8.73 -1.78 25.35
C PHE A 235 -9.29 -0.39 25.59
N TRP A 236 -8.51 0.63 25.22
CA TRP A 236 -8.94 2.02 25.30
C TRP A 236 -9.27 2.56 23.90
N PRO A 237 -10.53 2.88 23.61
CA PRO A 237 -10.98 3.40 22.33
C PRO A 237 -10.10 4.53 21.83
N THR A 238 -9.54 4.31 20.65
CA THR A 238 -8.64 5.24 19.97
C THR A 238 -9.21 5.50 18.58
N PHE A 239 -9.18 6.77 18.19
CA PHE A 239 -9.83 7.26 16.97
C PHE A 239 -8.79 7.92 16.07
N PHE A 240 -9.25 8.42 14.93
CA PHE A 240 -8.36 9.02 13.96
C PHE A 240 -9.02 10.13 13.15
N TYR A 241 -8.17 10.98 12.58
CA TYR A 241 -8.56 12.07 11.69
C TYR A 241 -7.61 12.16 10.48
N PRO A 242 -8.09 12.45 9.26
CA PRO A 242 -9.49 12.65 8.89
C PRO A 242 -10.31 11.35 9.02
N SER A 243 -11.58 11.42 9.42
CA SER A 243 -12.38 10.21 9.75
C SER A 243 -12.88 9.43 8.54
N ASN A 244 -12.64 9.93 7.33
CA ASN A 244 -13.21 9.44 6.07
C ASN A 244 -12.16 9.18 4.98
N PHE A 245 -10.86 9.24 5.30
CA PHE A 245 -9.76 9.14 4.32
C PHE A 245 -9.76 7.83 3.49
N PHE A 246 -10.38 6.79 4.05
CA PHE A 246 -10.42 5.44 3.49
C PHE A 246 -11.60 5.21 2.54
N ARG A 247 -12.55 6.14 2.44
CA ARG A 247 -13.72 5.96 1.57
C ARG A 247 -13.34 6.20 0.11
N THR A 248 -13.92 5.40 -0.78
CA THR A 248 -13.71 5.53 -2.23
C THR A 248 -14.47 6.72 -2.84
N ASP A 249 -15.51 7.21 -2.17
CA ASP A 249 -16.32 8.37 -2.58
C ASP A 249 -15.88 9.68 -1.92
N SER A 250 -14.88 9.63 -1.03
CA SER A 250 -14.41 10.80 -0.33
C SER A 250 -13.50 11.64 -1.21
N ILE A 251 -13.79 12.95 -1.29
CA ILE A 251 -12.86 13.99 -1.77
C ILE A 251 -11.79 14.23 -0.69
N THR A 252 -11.14 13.17 -0.22
CA THR A 252 -9.95 13.30 0.63
C THR A 252 -8.75 13.28 -0.28
N ASP A 253 -8.05 14.40 -0.33
CA ASP A 253 -6.89 14.61 -1.20
C ASP A 253 -5.68 13.85 -0.63
N TRP A 254 -5.55 12.59 -1.03
CA TRP A 254 -4.29 11.87 -0.87
C TRP A 254 -3.19 12.64 -1.61
N ALA A 255 -2.08 12.90 -0.92
CA ALA A 255 -1.00 13.70 -1.46
C ALA A 255 -0.20 12.86 -2.47
N PRO A 256 -0.19 13.20 -3.77
CA PRO A 256 0.66 12.51 -4.72
C PRO A 256 2.12 12.87 -4.45
N LEU A 257 2.98 11.86 -4.35
CA LEU A 257 4.42 11.97 -4.27
C LEU A 257 5.03 11.31 -5.50
N LYS A 258 5.86 12.06 -6.20
CA LYS A 258 6.67 11.59 -7.32
C LYS A 258 8.14 11.82 -6.98
N LEU A 259 8.97 10.79 -7.13
CA LEU A 259 10.42 10.87 -7.08
C LEU A 259 10.96 10.40 -8.43
N ASP A 260 11.79 11.20 -9.08
CA ASP A 260 12.52 10.81 -10.29
C ASP A 260 13.99 10.47 -10.00
N SER A 261 14.74 10.08 -11.03
CA SER A 261 16.11 9.59 -10.88
C SER A 261 17.04 10.61 -10.22
N ASP A 262 16.88 11.89 -10.56
CA ASP A 262 17.73 12.97 -10.05
C ASP A 262 17.40 13.23 -8.56
N GLU A 263 16.11 13.27 -8.22
CA GLU A 263 15.68 13.43 -6.84
C GLU A 263 16.05 12.21 -5.98
N ILE A 264 15.93 10.99 -6.52
CA ILE A 264 16.35 9.75 -5.86
C ILE A 264 17.85 9.83 -5.50
N GLU A 265 18.71 10.17 -6.46
CA GLU A 265 20.15 10.27 -6.22
C GLU A 265 20.47 11.34 -5.16
N ALA A 266 19.83 12.51 -5.26
CA ALA A 266 20.02 13.60 -4.31
C ALA A 266 19.58 13.21 -2.88
N LEU A 267 18.47 12.51 -2.73
CA LEU A 267 17.96 12.05 -1.43
C LEU A 267 18.82 10.93 -0.85
N CYS A 268 19.30 9.99 -1.67
CA CYS A 268 20.22 8.95 -1.21
C CYS A 268 21.51 9.51 -0.63
N LYS A 269 22.03 10.63 -1.16
CA LYS A 269 23.19 11.33 -0.59
C LYS A 269 22.91 11.94 0.79
N GLN A 270 21.65 12.24 1.08
CA GLN A 270 21.19 12.87 2.31
C GLN A 270 20.61 11.88 3.33
N ALA A 271 20.57 10.59 2.98
CA ALA A 271 20.05 9.55 3.85
C ALA A 271 20.88 9.43 5.14
N SER A 272 20.17 9.35 6.27
CA SER A 272 20.78 9.13 7.59
C SER A 272 21.47 7.77 7.66
N GLU A 273 22.45 7.61 8.55
CA GLU A 273 23.11 6.32 8.77
C GLU A 273 22.10 5.23 9.18
N ALA A 274 21.08 5.58 9.96
CA ALA A 274 20.04 4.65 10.35
C ALA A 274 19.22 4.15 9.15
N SER A 275 18.83 5.04 8.22
CA SER A 275 18.11 4.65 7.00
C SER A 275 19.00 3.81 6.06
N ARG A 276 20.32 4.06 6.03
CA ARG A 276 21.30 3.24 5.28
C ARG A 276 21.44 1.83 5.86
N VAL A 277 21.56 1.71 7.19
CA VAL A 277 21.61 0.41 7.89
C VAL A 277 20.37 -0.42 7.57
N ILE A 278 19.18 0.21 7.59
CA ILE A 278 17.90 -0.45 7.25
C ILE A 278 17.91 -1.03 5.84
N MET A 279 18.49 -0.29 4.89
CA MET A 279 18.59 -0.71 3.50
C MET A 279 19.76 -1.66 3.23
N GLY A 280 20.42 -2.17 4.27
CA GLY A 280 21.57 -3.07 4.16
C GLY A 280 22.83 -2.41 3.61
N ALA A 281 22.89 -1.07 3.55
CA ALA A 281 24.00 -0.33 2.97
C ALA A 281 25.25 -0.28 3.88
N SER A 282 25.16 -0.78 5.12
CA SER A 282 26.26 -0.80 6.10
C SER A 282 26.89 -2.20 6.30
N HIS A 283 26.55 -3.20 5.47
CA HIS A 283 27.30 -4.46 5.45
C HIS A 283 28.35 -4.42 4.35
N SER A 284 29.58 -4.10 4.79
CA SER A 284 30.85 -4.43 4.15
C SER A 284 30.78 -5.75 3.38
N GLU A 285 31.12 -5.70 2.08
CA GLU A 285 31.85 -6.66 1.22
C GLU A 285 31.93 -8.18 1.53
N ALA A 286 31.17 -8.74 2.48
CA ALA A 286 31.46 -10.03 3.10
C ALA A 286 30.26 -11.01 3.16
N ASN A 287 29.13 -10.68 2.53
CA ASN A 287 28.05 -11.65 2.29
C ASN A 287 27.85 -11.86 0.79
N ASP A 288 28.63 -12.80 0.25
CA ASP A 288 28.29 -13.75 -0.80
C ASP A 288 27.11 -13.34 -1.73
N GLY A 289 27.27 -12.28 -2.52
CA GLY A 289 26.53 -11.99 -3.76
C GLY A 289 24.98 -12.00 -3.77
N LYS A 290 24.29 -12.01 -2.62
CA LYS A 290 22.84 -12.33 -2.55
C LYS A 290 21.88 -11.16 -2.28
N ALA A 291 22.38 -9.96 -1.97
CA ALA A 291 21.52 -8.78 -1.93
C ALA A 291 21.33 -8.26 -3.36
N LEU A 292 20.18 -8.54 -3.94
CA LEU A 292 19.79 -8.07 -5.26
C LEU A 292 19.29 -6.61 -5.13
N ASN A 293 19.99 -5.67 -5.75
CA ASN A 293 19.65 -4.24 -5.74
C ASN A 293 18.93 -3.88 -7.04
N ILE A 294 17.69 -3.39 -6.94
CA ILE A 294 16.91 -2.96 -8.10
C ILE A 294 17.12 -1.48 -8.39
N ASP A 295 17.51 -1.17 -9.63
CA ASP A 295 17.63 0.18 -10.13
C ASP A 295 16.26 0.71 -10.55
N ILE A 296 15.77 1.71 -9.82
CA ILE A 296 14.48 2.36 -10.04
C ILE A 296 14.73 3.80 -10.50
N SER A 297 14.08 4.20 -11.59
CA SER A 297 14.18 5.55 -12.17
C SER A 297 13.06 6.48 -11.71
N GLN A 298 11.95 5.93 -11.21
CA GLN A 298 10.82 6.71 -10.72
C GLN A 298 9.99 5.96 -9.69
N ILE A 299 9.52 6.66 -8.67
CA ILE A 299 8.46 6.23 -7.75
C ILE A 299 7.30 7.22 -7.88
N LEU A 300 6.08 6.69 -7.99
CA LEU A 300 4.83 7.44 -7.83
C LEU A 300 4.06 6.76 -6.69
N VAL A 301 3.58 7.52 -5.72
CA VAL A 301 2.81 6.99 -4.59
C VAL A 301 1.87 8.06 -4.06
N GLU A 302 0.71 7.66 -3.60
CA GLU A 302 -0.21 8.55 -2.89
C GLU A 302 -0.05 8.36 -1.38
N LEU A 303 0.09 9.45 -0.63
CA LEU A 303 0.32 9.45 0.81
C LEU A 303 -0.84 10.09 1.58
N MET A 304 -1.14 9.53 2.75
CA MET A 304 -2.07 10.11 3.72
C MET A 304 -1.46 10.07 5.11
N ARG A 305 -1.42 11.22 5.77
CA ARG A 305 -1.16 11.30 7.21
C ARG A 305 -2.49 11.22 7.94
N VAL A 306 -2.60 10.28 8.86
CA VAL A 306 -3.79 10.09 9.69
C VAL A 306 -3.38 10.32 11.14
N ASP A 307 -3.92 11.35 11.77
CA ASP A 307 -3.66 11.70 13.16
C ASP A 307 -4.46 10.80 14.09
N ILE A 308 -3.85 10.43 15.22
CA ILE A 308 -4.42 9.54 16.22
C ILE A 308 -5.01 10.37 17.36
N ILE A 309 -6.28 10.11 17.69
CA ILE A 309 -7.02 10.81 18.73
C ILE A 309 -7.30 9.85 19.89
N ARG A 310 -6.87 10.22 21.09
CA ARG A 310 -7.06 9.43 22.32
C ARG A 310 -7.78 10.27 23.38
N PRO A 311 -9.12 10.16 23.48
CA PRO A 311 -9.87 10.95 24.46
C PRO A 311 -9.45 10.67 25.92
N TRP A 312 -9.07 9.42 26.19
CA TRP A 312 -8.62 8.90 27.48
C TRP A 312 -7.22 9.37 27.91
N PHE A 313 -6.41 9.87 26.98
CA PHE A 313 -5.00 10.14 27.17
C PHE A 313 -4.72 11.64 27.32
N LYS A 314 -3.97 12.02 28.36
CA LYS A 314 -3.53 13.41 28.57
C LYS A 314 -2.00 13.49 28.53
N PRO A 315 -1.40 13.86 27.37
CA PRO A 315 0.06 13.97 27.22
C PRO A 315 0.74 14.87 28.25
N SER A 316 0.01 15.84 28.82
CA SER A 316 0.50 16.75 29.85
C SER A 316 1.06 16.05 31.08
N ILE A 317 0.64 14.80 31.36
CA ILE A 317 1.20 14.00 32.47
C ILE A 317 2.72 13.88 32.36
N PHE A 318 3.28 13.68 31.15
CA PHE A 318 4.71 13.48 30.96
C PHE A 318 5.53 14.77 31.10
N LYS A 319 4.88 15.93 31.00
CA LYS A 319 5.52 17.24 31.22
C LYS A 319 5.31 17.75 32.66
N SER A 320 4.44 17.10 33.41
CA SER A 320 4.03 17.54 34.74
C SER A 320 5.14 17.27 35.74
N ARG A 321 5.48 18.31 36.51
CA ARG A 321 6.52 18.25 37.55
C ARG A 321 5.96 17.99 38.95
N PHE A 322 4.66 17.76 39.06
CA PHE A 322 3.96 17.59 40.34
C PHE A 322 3.71 16.12 40.70
N TRP A 323 4.29 15.17 39.97
CA TRP A 323 4.26 13.75 40.33
C TRP A 323 5.65 13.12 40.26
N LYS A 324 5.84 12.04 41.01
CA LYS A 324 7.03 11.19 40.93
C LYS A 324 6.70 9.75 41.24
N TRP A 325 7.63 8.86 40.95
CA TRP A 325 7.55 7.49 41.46
C TRP A 325 7.66 7.45 42.99
N PRO A 326 6.97 6.51 43.65
CA PRO A 326 7.09 6.30 45.09
C PRO A 326 8.44 5.69 45.47
N ASP A 327 9.12 5.07 44.52
CA ASP A 327 10.45 4.46 44.62
C ASP A 327 11.48 5.17 43.72
N ASP A 328 12.75 4.79 43.88
CA ASP A 328 13.89 5.37 43.13
C ASP A 328 14.09 4.71 41.76
N ARG A 329 13.02 4.26 41.10
CA ARG A 329 13.12 3.63 39.78
C ARG A 329 13.49 4.66 38.71
N GLU A 330 14.08 4.16 37.63
CA GLU A 330 14.45 4.97 36.46
C GLU A 330 13.22 5.70 35.87
N PRO A 331 13.42 6.92 35.33
CA PRO A 331 12.35 7.62 34.65
C PRO A 331 11.89 6.88 33.40
N LEU A 332 10.64 7.09 33.02
CA LEU A 332 10.07 6.56 31.78
C LEU A 332 10.81 7.08 30.55
N SER A 333 11.26 8.33 30.60
CA SER A 333 12.19 8.91 29.62
C SER A 333 13.19 9.79 30.34
N ASP A 334 14.43 9.79 29.88
CA ASP A 334 15.50 10.68 30.35
C ASP A 334 15.45 12.09 29.72
N GLY A 335 14.67 12.28 28.66
CA GLY A 335 14.55 13.52 27.89
C GLY A 335 15.79 13.91 27.08
N GLN A 336 16.72 12.98 26.85
CA GLN A 336 17.89 13.21 25.98
C GLN A 336 17.52 13.04 24.50
N ASP A 337 18.47 13.26 23.59
CA ASP A 337 18.31 12.96 22.16
C ASP A 337 19.49 12.07 21.71
N PRO A 338 19.28 10.75 21.50
CA PRO A 338 18.00 10.02 21.57
C PRO A 338 17.43 9.87 23.00
N PRO A 339 16.10 9.95 23.21
CA PRO A 339 15.49 9.67 24.50
C PRO A 339 15.59 8.17 24.82
N CYS A 340 15.96 7.87 26.06
CA CYS A 340 16.07 6.51 26.59
C CYS A 340 15.12 6.30 27.78
N GLY A 341 14.68 5.05 27.99
CA GLY A 341 13.80 4.67 29.11
C GLY A 341 12.68 3.72 28.70
N GLY A 342 11.75 3.48 29.62
CA GLY A 342 10.59 2.59 29.40
C GLY A 342 9.55 3.14 28.42
N LEU A 343 9.53 4.45 28.16
CA LEU A 343 8.60 5.09 27.24
C LEU A 343 9.34 6.27 26.57
N PRO A 344 10.15 6.04 25.53
CA PRO A 344 10.92 7.10 24.89
C PRO A 344 10.04 8.05 24.05
N GLY A 345 8.84 7.61 23.68
CA GLY A 345 7.87 8.36 22.90
C GLY A 345 6.56 7.59 22.72
N TYR A 346 5.60 8.22 22.04
CA TYR A 346 4.33 7.57 21.67
C TYR A 346 3.88 8.00 20.28
N ILE A 347 3.07 7.16 19.63
CA ILE A 347 2.58 7.40 18.27
C ILE A 347 1.55 8.55 18.26
N THR A 348 1.72 9.53 17.38
CA THR A 348 0.78 10.65 17.19
C THR A 348 0.02 10.56 15.86
N SER A 349 0.64 9.98 14.84
CA SER A 349 0.02 9.80 13.53
C SER A 349 0.56 8.54 12.85
N ILE A 350 -0.21 8.01 11.90
CA ILE A 350 0.24 6.99 10.95
C ILE A 350 0.39 7.59 9.56
N ILE A 351 1.35 7.07 8.78
CA ILE A 351 1.56 7.41 7.38
C ILE A 351 1.14 6.21 6.54
N LEU A 352 0.13 6.43 5.70
CA LEU A 352 -0.41 5.44 4.78
C LEU A 352 0.04 5.75 3.36
N ALA A 353 0.26 4.70 2.58
CA ALA A 353 0.54 4.76 1.15
C ALA A 353 -0.47 3.94 0.35
N ARG A 354 -0.81 4.40 -0.86
CA ARG A 354 -1.56 3.64 -1.86
C ARG A 354 -1.10 3.99 -3.28
N ASN A 355 -1.58 3.26 -4.28
CA ASN A 355 -1.30 3.51 -5.70
C ASN A 355 0.20 3.61 -5.99
N LEU A 356 1.00 2.74 -5.34
CA LEU A 356 2.44 2.70 -5.55
C LEU A 356 2.75 2.19 -6.96
N VAL A 357 3.45 3.00 -7.74
CA VAL A 357 4.01 2.64 -9.04
C VAL A 357 5.51 2.87 -8.99
N MET A 358 6.28 1.86 -9.37
CA MET A 358 7.74 1.97 -9.49
C MET A 358 8.14 1.70 -10.94
N LYS A 359 8.93 2.60 -11.52
CA LYS A 359 9.49 2.41 -12.87
C LYS A 359 10.95 2.03 -12.75
N PRO A 360 11.37 0.86 -13.27
CA PRO A 360 12.77 0.48 -13.29
C PRO A 360 13.58 1.46 -14.14
N LYS A 361 14.89 1.51 -13.92
CA LYS A 361 15.81 2.19 -14.82
C LYS A 361 15.93 1.37 -16.12
N PRO A 362 15.69 1.97 -17.30
CA PRO A 362 15.88 1.28 -18.58
C PRO A 362 17.31 0.74 -18.71
N SER A 363 17.45 -0.47 -19.26
CA SER A 363 18.75 -1.11 -19.55
C SER A 363 19.69 -1.25 -18.34
N SER A 364 19.15 -1.43 -17.14
CA SER A 364 19.96 -1.73 -15.95
C SER A 364 20.41 -3.20 -15.96
N ILE A 365 21.73 -3.40 -15.97
CA ILE A 365 22.38 -4.71 -15.83
C ILE A 365 21.98 -5.39 -14.51
N SER A 366 21.81 -4.61 -13.44
CA SER A 366 21.35 -5.13 -12.14
C SER A 366 19.94 -5.67 -12.23
N ASN A 367 19.05 -4.94 -12.91
CA ASN A 367 17.67 -5.37 -13.12
C ASN A 367 17.62 -6.64 -14.00
N GLU A 368 18.37 -6.67 -15.11
CA GLU A 368 18.50 -7.85 -15.98
C GLU A 368 18.96 -9.10 -15.21
N ARG A 369 19.95 -8.95 -14.32
CA ARG A 369 20.41 -10.04 -13.45
C ARG A 369 19.34 -10.50 -12.47
N ILE A 370 18.58 -9.58 -11.88
CA ILE A 370 17.47 -9.94 -10.98
C ILE A 370 16.46 -10.78 -11.74
N ILE A 371 15.99 -10.30 -12.89
CA ILE A 371 14.99 -10.98 -13.72
C ILE A 371 15.44 -12.40 -14.09
N ASN A 372 16.69 -12.54 -14.54
CA ASN A 372 17.25 -13.84 -14.92
C ASN A 372 17.42 -14.81 -13.75
N ASN A 373 17.53 -14.31 -12.51
CA ASN A 373 17.69 -15.12 -11.31
C ASN A 373 16.36 -15.47 -10.61
N LEU A 374 15.24 -14.88 -11.03
CA LEU A 374 13.93 -15.17 -10.45
C LEU A 374 13.35 -16.46 -11.04
N GLN A 375 13.31 -17.51 -10.23
CA GLN A 375 12.62 -18.75 -10.60
C GLN A 375 11.10 -18.55 -10.51
N GLU A 376 10.33 -19.18 -11.42
CA GLU A 376 8.88 -19.33 -11.31
C GLU A 376 8.58 -19.88 -9.90
N ASN A 377 7.88 -19.10 -9.06
CA ASN A 377 7.47 -19.38 -7.65
C ASN A 377 8.30 -18.79 -6.50
N GLN A 378 9.26 -17.89 -6.72
CA GLN A 378 9.96 -17.23 -5.60
C GLN A 378 9.23 -15.97 -5.10
N GLN A 379 8.95 -15.87 -3.79
CA GLN A 379 8.34 -14.69 -3.18
C GLN A 379 9.39 -13.59 -2.97
N ILE A 380 9.18 -12.43 -3.57
CA ILE A 380 10.06 -11.24 -3.45
C ILE A 380 9.37 -10.20 -2.57
N ASN A 381 10.09 -9.69 -1.58
CA ASN A 381 9.66 -8.51 -0.82
C ASN A 381 10.59 -7.32 -1.11
N ILE A 382 10.03 -6.16 -1.46
CA ILE A 382 10.77 -4.88 -1.58
C ILE A 382 10.48 -4.06 -0.33
N SER A 383 11.11 -4.41 0.78
CA SER A 383 10.93 -3.66 2.03
C SER A 383 11.20 -2.17 1.85
N PRO A 384 10.37 -1.25 2.39
CA PRO A 384 9.20 -1.47 3.24
C PRO A 384 7.89 -1.73 2.48
N LEU A 385 7.86 -1.71 1.14
CA LEU A 385 6.62 -1.76 0.38
C LEU A 385 6.22 -3.21 0.03
N HIS A 386 4.95 -3.53 0.22
CA HIS A 386 4.42 -4.80 -0.25
C HIS A 386 4.02 -4.67 -1.72
N LEU A 387 4.50 -5.59 -2.55
CA LEU A 387 4.16 -5.66 -3.98
C LEU A 387 3.60 -7.05 -4.22
N GLU A 388 2.43 -7.12 -4.85
CA GLU A 388 1.70 -8.38 -5.00
C GLU A 388 2.28 -9.25 -6.10
N ARG A 389 2.96 -8.62 -7.06
CA ARG A 389 3.53 -9.33 -8.21
C ARG A 389 4.89 -8.73 -8.60
N ILE A 390 5.80 -9.63 -8.94
CA ILE A 390 7.11 -9.33 -9.54
C ILE A 390 6.96 -8.44 -10.78
N SER A 391 5.88 -8.60 -11.54
CA SER A 391 5.57 -7.80 -12.73
C SER A 391 5.31 -6.30 -12.46
N GLU A 392 5.07 -5.92 -11.20
CA GLU A 392 4.84 -4.51 -10.80
C GLU A 392 6.14 -3.83 -10.34
N ILE A 393 7.13 -4.63 -9.93
CA ILE A 393 8.47 -4.19 -9.53
C ILE A 393 9.28 -3.75 -10.74
N VAL A 394 9.14 -4.52 -11.82
CA VAL A 394 9.87 -4.32 -13.04
C VAL A 394 8.83 -3.97 -14.09
N GLY A 395 8.67 -2.68 -14.37
CA GLY A 395 8.24 -2.22 -15.67
C GLY A 395 9.18 -2.76 -16.75
N LEU A 396 9.10 -4.06 -17.01
CA LEU A 396 9.80 -4.79 -18.03
C LEU A 396 9.23 -4.39 -19.38
N THR A 397 9.65 -3.24 -19.85
CA THR A 397 10.15 -3.15 -21.22
C THR A 397 11.66 -3.22 -21.04
N THR A 398 12.37 -4.24 -21.51
CA THR A 398 12.37 -4.71 -22.89
C THR A 398 12.78 -6.18 -22.94
N ASP A 399 11.80 -7.04 -23.07
CA ASP A 399 11.69 -8.01 -24.14
C ASP A 399 10.24 -8.47 -24.02
N ALA A 400 9.47 -8.38 -25.10
CA ALA A 400 8.14 -8.97 -25.13
C ALA A 400 8.24 -10.35 -24.47
N ILE A 401 7.45 -10.64 -23.43
CA ILE A 401 7.60 -11.87 -22.66
C ILE A 401 7.50 -13.04 -23.66
N LYS A 402 8.65 -13.58 -24.04
CA LYS A 402 8.74 -14.60 -25.07
C LYS A 402 8.35 -15.90 -24.41
N GLN A 403 7.14 -16.35 -24.71
CA GLN A 403 6.69 -17.66 -24.29
C GLN A 403 7.11 -18.67 -25.34
N THR A 404 7.67 -19.79 -24.88
CA THR A 404 7.91 -20.96 -25.71
C THR A 404 7.19 -22.14 -25.08
N ILE A 405 6.32 -22.78 -25.84
CA ILE A 405 5.60 -23.98 -25.44
C ILE A 405 6.04 -25.11 -26.36
N ALA A 406 6.79 -26.05 -25.77
CA ALA A 406 6.94 -27.40 -26.30
C ALA A 406 5.91 -28.30 -25.61
N PHE A 407 5.49 -29.36 -26.30
CA PHE A 407 4.43 -30.26 -25.81
C PHE A 407 4.97 -31.51 -25.11
N ASP A 408 6.20 -31.44 -24.59
CA ASP A 408 6.88 -32.53 -23.87
C ASP A 408 6.57 -32.56 -22.36
N THR A 409 6.24 -31.42 -21.78
CA THR A 409 5.76 -31.30 -20.41
C THR A 409 4.54 -30.39 -20.32
N PHE A 410 3.71 -30.60 -19.30
CA PHE A 410 2.72 -29.62 -18.88
C PHE A 410 3.38 -28.42 -18.20
N PRO A 411 2.66 -27.28 -18.05
CA PRO A 411 3.19 -26.11 -17.36
C PRO A 411 3.65 -26.35 -15.91
N ASP A 412 3.16 -27.39 -15.24
CA ASP A 412 3.58 -27.81 -13.90
C ASP A 412 4.82 -28.73 -13.90
N GLY A 413 5.39 -29.01 -15.08
CA GLY A 413 6.56 -29.85 -15.30
C GLY A 413 6.26 -31.34 -15.46
N ILE A 414 5.00 -31.77 -15.37
CA ILE A 414 4.65 -33.19 -15.55
C ILE A 414 4.93 -33.61 -17.01
N PRO A 415 5.73 -34.67 -17.25
CA PRO A 415 5.96 -35.17 -18.60
C PRO A 415 4.69 -35.68 -19.26
N ILE A 416 4.52 -35.31 -20.53
CA ILE A 416 3.53 -35.91 -21.41
C ILE A 416 4.23 -37.12 -22.03
N ALA A 417 3.63 -38.31 -21.93
CA ALA A 417 4.31 -39.57 -22.29
C ALA A 417 3.51 -40.45 -23.26
N SER A 418 2.28 -40.05 -23.60
CA SER A 418 1.39 -40.78 -24.48
C SER A 418 0.45 -39.82 -25.21
N ASP A 419 -0.23 -40.33 -26.24
CA ASP A 419 -1.30 -39.59 -26.92
C ASP A 419 -2.37 -39.18 -25.90
N LEU A 420 -2.76 -37.90 -25.93
CA LEU A 420 -3.64 -37.30 -24.95
C LEU A 420 -4.59 -36.29 -25.62
N SER A 421 -5.89 -36.41 -25.32
CA SER A 421 -6.87 -35.38 -25.68
C SER A 421 -6.79 -34.23 -24.67
N LEU A 422 -6.77 -33.00 -25.16
CA LEU A 422 -6.79 -31.80 -24.35
C LEU A 422 -8.22 -31.27 -24.18
N ASN A 423 -8.49 -30.68 -23.03
CA ASN A 423 -9.71 -29.93 -22.70
C ASN A 423 -9.61 -28.47 -23.16
N GLY A 424 -8.39 -28.00 -23.47
CA GLY A 424 -8.13 -26.71 -24.08
C GLY A 424 -7.58 -25.64 -23.14
N ASN A 425 -7.51 -25.92 -21.83
CA ASN A 425 -7.00 -24.99 -20.81
C ASN A 425 -5.75 -25.48 -20.08
N GLU A 426 -5.18 -26.62 -20.49
CA GLU A 426 -3.98 -27.20 -19.86
C GLU A 426 -2.78 -26.25 -19.88
N PHE A 427 -2.71 -25.36 -20.87
CA PHE A 427 -1.65 -24.36 -21.04
C PHE A 427 -2.08 -22.94 -20.66
N PHE A 428 -3.18 -22.80 -19.91
CA PHE A 428 -3.72 -21.49 -19.50
C PHE A 428 -2.72 -20.67 -18.69
N SER A 429 -1.96 -21.31 -17.78
CA SER A 429 -0.93 -20.65 -16.97
C SER A 429 0.25 -20.12 -17.80
N LYS A 430 0.49 -20.69 -18.99
CA LYS A 430 1.46 -20.15 -19.94
C LYS A 430 0.86 -19.04 -20.80
N GLY A 431 -0.47 -18.92 -20.85
CA GLY A 431 -1.16 -17.79 -21.47
C GLY A 431 -1.91 -18.12 -22.75
N ILE A 432 -2.20 -19.40 -23.00
CA ILE A 432 -2.96 -19.84 -24.18
C ILE A 432 -4.10 -20.79 -23.83
N LEU A 433 -5.12 -20.77 -24.69
CA LEU A 433 -6.19 -21.75 -24.80
C LEU A 433 -6.09 -22.43 -26.17
N LEU A 434 -6.36 -23.73 -26.21
CA LEU A 434 -6.22 -24.57 -27.41
C LEU A 434 -7.57 -25.15 -27.80
N SER A 435 -7.90 -25.11 -29.09
CA SER A 435 -9.07 -25.80 -29.63
C SER A 435 -8.82 -26.23 -31.08
N GLY A 436 -9.66 -27.14 -31.58
CA GLY A 436 -9.81 -27.29 -33.03
C GLY A 436 -10.49 -26.04 -33.59
N SER A 437 -10.28 -25.75 -34.87
CA SER A 437 -11.02 -24.68 -35.55
C SER A 437 -12.37 -25.24 -36.03
N PRO A 438 -13.49 -24.87 -35.40
CA PRO A 438 -14.80 -25.48 -35.67
C PRO A 438 -15.43 -25.04 -36.99
N GLU A 439 -14.82 -24.10 -37.71
CA GLU A 439 -15.31 -23.57 -38.99
C GLU A 439 -14.91 -24.42 -40.21
N ASP A 440 -14.19 -25.53 -40.00
CA ASP A 440 -13.90 -26.47 -41.08
C ASP A 440 -15.15 -27.31 -41.39
N GLU A 441 -15.78 -27.04 -42.53
CA GLU A 441 -17.00 -27.72 -42.99
C GLU A 441 -16.80 -29.23 -43.21
N ILE A 442 -15.55 -29.70 -43.36
CA ILE A 442 -15.24 -31.08 -43.73
C ILE A 442 -15.31 -32.01 -42.50
N PHE A 443 -14.92 -31.52 -41.32
CA PHE A 443 -14.87 -32.32 -40.08
C PHE A 443 -15.34 -31.52 -38.85
N PRO A 444 -16.64 -31.16 -38.77
CA PRO A 444 -17.18 -30.29 -37.72
C PRO A 444 -17.03 -30.85 -36.29
N GLU A 445 -16.82 -32.17 -36.14
CA GLU A 445 -16.63 -32.82 -34.84
C GLU A 445 -15.23 -32.65 -34.23
N ALA A 446 -14.24 -32.17 -35.00
CA ALA A 446 -12.85 -32.01 -34.55
C ALA A 446 -12.63 -30.69 -33.78
N THR A 447 -13.37 -30.52 -32.68
CA THR A 447 -13.42 -29.26 -31.91
C THR A 447 -12.36 -29.15 -30.81
N SER A 448 -11.64 -30.23 -30.49
CA SER A 448 -10.57 -30.21 -29.48
C SER A 448 -9.19 -30.32 -30.12
N THR A 449 -8.16 -30.25 -29.29
CA THR A 449 -6.78 -30.59 -29.67
C THR A 449 -6.31 -31.84 -28.95
N ALA A 450 -5.25 -32.46 -29.46
CA ALA A 450 -4.57 -33.57 -28.82
C ALA A 450 -3.05 -33.43 -28.98
N ILE A 451 -2.31 -33.95 -28.01
CA ILE A 451 -0.88 -34.17 -28.09
C ILE A 451 -0.64 -35.62 -28.52
N ARG A 452 0.26 -35.84 -29.48
CA ARG A 452 0.48 -37.17 -30.08
C ARG A 452 1.95 -37.49 -30.31
N TYR A 453 2.26 -38.78 -30.26
CA TYR A 453 3.57 -39.37 -30.60
C TYR A 453 3.56 -40.16 -31.92
N VAL A 454 2.39 -40.31 -32.55
CA VAL A 454 2.24 -41.04 -33.82
C VAL A 454 1.44 -40.19 -34.81
N ALA A 455 2.00 -40.01 -36.01
CA ALA A 455 1.31 -39.34 -37.12
C ALA A 455 1.29 -40.26 -38.35
N CYS A 456 0.10 -40.55 -38.88
CA CYS A 456 -0.06 -41.43 -40.06
C CYS A 456 0.65 -42.80 -39.94
N ASN A 457 0.62 -43.41 -38.74
CA ASN A 457 1.33 -44.65 -38.40
C ASN A 457 2.87 -44.55 -38.44
N VAL A 458 3.43 -43.35 -38.56
CA VAL A 458 4.85 -43.07 -38.41
C VAL A 458 5.10 -42.61 -36.97
N PRO A 459 5.90 -43.32 -36.18
CA PRO A 459 6.32 -42.86 -34.86
C PRO A 459 7.11 -41.56 -34.99
N ILE A 460 6.72 -40.54 -34.22
CA ILE A 460 7.46 -39.30 -34.08
C ILE A 460 8.21 -39.33 -32.76
N LYS A 461 9.46 -38.88 -32.76
CA LYS A 461 10.34 -38.89 -31.58
C LYS A 461 9.99 -37.82 -30.53
N PHE A 462 9.02 -36.97 -30.83
CA PHE A 462 8.62 -35.84 -30.00
C PHE A 462 7.10 -35.64 -30.10
N PRO A 463 6.47 -35.13 -29.04
CA PRO A 463 5.06 -34.81 -29.04
C PRO A 463 4.73 -33.68 -30.01
N ILE A 464 3.57 -33.79 -30.64
CA ILE A 464 3.02 -32.78 -31.54
C ILE A 464 1.58 -32.45 -31.15
N LEU A 465 1.20 -31.18 -31.25
CA LEU A 465 -0.16 -30.70 -31.13
C LEU A 465 -0.88 -30.82 -32.48
N THR A 466 -2.09 -31.37 -32.46
CA THR A 466 -2.99 -31.48 -33.61
C THR A 466 -4.43 -31.23 -33.19
N SER A 467 -5.33 -30.98 -34.15
CA SER A 467 -6.78 -31.12 -33.95
C SER A 467 -7.15 -32.56 -33.60
N ALA A 468 -8.25 -32.72 -32.86
CA ALA A 468 -8.84 -34.02 -32.54
C ALA A 468 -10.34 -33.91 -32.27
N VAL A 469 -11.02 -35.05 -32.26
CA VAL A 469 -12.36 -35.16 -31.64
C VAL A 469 -12.20 -35.24 -30.12
N PRO A 470 -13.05 -34.56 -29.34
CA PRO A 470 -13.04 -34.68 -27.88
C PRO A 470 -13.01 -36.14 -27.41
N GLY A 471 -12.00 -36.49 -26.61
CA GLY A 471 -11.80 -37.84 -26.06
C GLY A 471 -11.26 -38.88 -27.05
N LYS A 472 -10.94 -38.52 -28.29
CA LYS A 472 -10.38 -39.43 -29.31
C LYS A 472 -9.13 -38.81 -29.95
N PRO A 473 -7.96 -38.85 -29.28
CA PRO A 473 -6.75 -38.15 -29.73
C PRO A 473 -6.21 -38.61 -31.10
N SER A 474 -6.63 -39.78 -31.58
CA SER A 474 -6.23 -40.33 -32.87
C SER A 474 -7.13 -39.98 -34.06
N ARG A 475 -8.29 -39.32 -33.86
CA ARG A 475 -9.24 -39.00 -34.94
C ARG A 475 -9.19 -37.52 -35.35
N TYR A 476 -9.18 -37.29 -36.67
CA TYR A 476 -9.28 -35.99 -37.36
C TYR A 476 -8.22 -34.97 -36.97
N ASN A 477 -7.01 -35.24 -37.48
CA ASN A 477 -5.82 -34.39 -37.37
C ASN A 477 -5.60 -33.47 -38.59
N VAL A 478 -6.62 -33.32 -39.44
CA VAL A 478 -6.57 -32.57 -40.70
C VAL A 478 -7.32 -31.25 -40.65
N VAL A 479 -7.77 -30.85 -39.45
CA VAL A 479 -8.46 -29.59 -39.20
C VAL A 479 -7.44 -28.58 -38.65
N PRO A 480 -7.49 -27.31 -39.06
CA PRO A 480 -6.67 -26.27 -38.45
C PRO A 480 -6.88 -26.19 -36.94
N ILE A 481 -5.83 -25.86 -36.20
CA ILE A 481 -5.94 -25.56 -34.77
C ILE A 481 -6.22 -24.07 -34.56
N LYS A 482 -6.92 -23.74 -33.47
CA LYS A 482 -7.05 -22.38 -32.96
C LYS A 482 -6.28 -22.25 -31.65
N ILE A 483 -5.48 -21.19 -31.55
CA ILE A 483 -4.77 -20.80 -30.34
C ILE A 483 -5.31 -19.43 -29.94
N THR A 484 -5.92 -19.35 -28.76
CA THR A 484 -6.40 -18.08 -28.20
C THR A 484 -5.48 -17.64 -27.09
N PHE A 485 -4.96 -16.42 -27.17
CA PHE A 485 -4.07 -15.88 -26.16
C PHE A 485 -4.89 -15.23 -25.03
N THR A 486 -4.47 -15.42 -23.78
CA THR A 486 -5.15 -14.80 -22.63
C THR A 486 -4.99 -13.28 -22.65
N ARG A 487 -3.92 -12.79 -23.27
CA ARG A 487 -3.65 -11.36 -23.56
C ARG A 487 -3.25 -11.21 -25.02
N THR A 488 -3.34 -10.00 -25.58
CA THR A 488 -2.90 -9.75 -26.96
C THR A 488 -1.39 -9.98 -27.10
N VAL A 489 -0.99 -10.48 -28.28
CA VAL A 489 0.40 -10.75 -28.63
C VAL A 489 0.81 -9.89 -29.84
N ASN A 490 2.08 -9.53 -29.95
CA ASN A 490 2.63 -8.81 -31.10
C ASN A 490 3.24 -9.76 -32.13
N LEU A 491 3.80 -10.89 -31.69
CA LEU A 491 4.40 -11.89 -32.56
C LEU A 491 3.95 -13.29 -32.17
N VAL A 492 3.70 -14.12 -33.18
CA VAL A 492 3.51 -15.57 -33.05
C VAL A 492 4.34 -16.28 -34.11
N ALA A 493 5.16 -17.23 -33.68
CA ALA A 493 5.91 -18.14 -34.52
C ALA A 493 5.59 -19.60 -34.16
N LEU A 494 5.29 -20.41 -35.16
CA LEU A 494 5.00 -21.83 -34.98
C LEU A 494 6.07 -22.66 -35.68
N LYS A 495 6.64 -23.63 -34.97
CA LYS A 495 7.38 -24.72 -35.61
C LYS A 495 6.44 -25.88 -35.85
N PHE A 496 6.33 -26.30 -37.09
CA PHE A 496 5.34 -27.29 -37.51
C PHE A 496 5.87 -28.28 -38.55
N LEU A 497 5.15 -29.38 -38.68
CA LEU A 497 5.35 -30.43 -39.67
C LEU A 497 4.05 -30.65 -40.45
N GLY A 498 4.17 -31.13 -41.68
CA GLY A 498 3.02 -31.32 -42.56
C GLY A 498 3.38 -32.01 -43.87
N ASN A 499 2.36 -32.35 -44.64
CA ASN A 499 2.50 -32.90 -45.99
C ASN A 499 3.05 -31.84 -46.96
N ASN A 500 3.37 -32.24 -48.20
CA ASN A 500 3.75 -31.31 -49.28
C ASN A 500 2.56 -30.43 -49.70
N ALA A 501 2.22 -29.45 -48.86
CA ALA A 501 1.10 -28.51 -48.99
C ALA A 501 1.46 -27.15 -48.38
N THR A 502 0.68 -26.11 -48.70
CA THR A 502 0.83 -24.77 -48.12
C THR A 502 -0.07 -24.62 -46.89
N TYR A 503 0.54 -24.30 -45.76
CA TYR A 503 -0.15 -24.05 -44.49
C TYR A 503 -0.29 -22.55 -44.28
N THR A 504 -1.44 -22.14 -43.73
CA THR A 504 -1.79 -20.75 -43.49
C THR A 504 -1.90 -20.50 -42.00
N LEU A 505 -1.29 -19.41 -41.52
CA LEU A 505 -1.50 -18.83 -40.20
C LEU A 505 -2.33 -17.57 -40.40
N GLU A 506 -3.54 -17.56 -39.86
CA GLU A 506 -4.45 -16.41 -39.84
C GLU A 506 -4.47 -15.83 -38.43
N ALA A 507 -4.28 -14.53 -38.29
CA ALA A 507 -4.30 -13.83 -37.01
C ALA A 507 -5.55 -12.96 -36.87
N PHE A 508 -6.16 -12.97 -35.70
CA PHE A 508 -7.41 -12.29 -35.40
C PHE A 508 -7.23 -11.36 -34.20
N ASP A 509 -7.93 -10.21 -34.21
CA ASP A 509 -7.99 -9.30 -33.08
C ASP A 509 -9.02 -9.74 -32.02
N LYS A 510 -9.20 -8.91 -30.98
CA LYS A 510 -10.12 -9.16 -29.86
C LYS A 510 -11.59 -9.30 -30.27
N ASP A 511 -11.96 -8.74 -31.42
CA ASP A 511 -13.32 -8.76 -31.96
C ASP A 511 -13.46 -9.92 -32.98
N GLU A 512 -12.50 -10.85 -33.01
CA GLU A 512 -12.39 -11.98 -33.94
C GLU A 512 -12.34 -11.53 -35.41
N LYS A 513 -11.87 -10.32 -35.68
CA LYS A 513 -11.65 -9.82 -37.03
C LYS A 513 -10.26 -10.20 -37.51
N LEU A 514 -10.17 -10.72 -38.74
CA LEU A 514 -8.91 -11.06 -39.37
C LEU A 514 -8.03 -9.81 -39.54
N ILE A 515 -6.86 -9.81 -38.93
CA ILE A 515 -5.87 -8.72 -39.00
C ILE A 515 -4.72 -9.01 -39.96
N GLY A 516 -4.49 -10.28 -40.30
CA GLY A 516 -3.54 -10.65 -41.35
C GLY A 516 -3.28 -12.15 -41.45
N THR A 517 -2.49 -12.52 -42.45
CA THR A 517 -2.17 -13.92 -42.77
C THR A 517 -0.70 -14.11 -43.13
N SER A 518 -0.13 -15.25 -42.74
CA SER A 518 1.19 -15.74 -43.17
C SER A 518 1.04 -17.13 -43.80
N GLN A 519 1.91 -17.49 -44.75
CA GLN A 519 1.84 -18.79 -45.43
C GLN A 519 3.21 -19.45 -45.53
N LYS A 520 3.24 -20.78 -45.37
CA LYS A 520 4.46 -21.58 -45.49
C LYS A 520 4.16 -22.96 -46.06
N SER A 521 4.85 -23.33 -47.14
CA SER A 521 4.79 -24.70 -47.66
C SER A 521 5.64 -25.64 -46.81
N ALA A 522 5.03 -26.71 -46.31
CA ALA A 522 5.75 -27.78 -45.65
C ALA A 522 6.42 -28.70 -46.68
N ARG A 523 7.44 -29.42 -46.22
CA ARG A 523 8.15 -30.42 -47.02
C ARG A 523 8.15 -31.76 -46.30
N PHE A 524 7.66 -32.78 -46.99
CA PHE A 524 7.74 -34.18 -46.62
C PHE A 524 8.58 -34.91 -47.66
N ASP A 525 9.63 -35.61 -47.21
CA ASP A 525 10.48 -36.39 -48.09
C ASP A 525 9.94 -37.82 -48.20
N ASP A 526 9.24 -38.08 -49.30
CA ASP A 526 8.64 -39.38 -49.61
C ASP A 526 9.67 -40.53 -49.64
N ARG A 527 10.96 -40.24 -49.88
CA ARG A 527 12.00 -41.28 -49.95
C ARG A 527 12.44 -41.76 -48.57
N THR A 528 12.51 -40.84 -47.61
CA THR A 528 12.96 -41.14 -46.24
C THR A 528 11.79 -41.34 -45.27
N ALA A 529 10.56 -41.03 -45.71
CA ALA A 529 9.37 -40.94 -44.86
C ALA A 529 9.59 -40.01 -43.66
N GLN A 530 10.39 -38.95 -43.84
CA GLN A 530 10.71 -37.98 -42.80
C GLN A 530 10.04 -36.64 -43.07
N PHE A 531 9.40 -36.12 -42.02
CA PHE A 531 8.90 -34.76 -42.02
C PHE A 531 10.03 -33.77 -41.74
N LYS A 532 10.08 -32.67 -42.49
CA LYS A 532 10.96 -31.54 -42.17
C LYS A 532 10.22 -30.56 -41.24
N VAL A 533 10.89 -30.10 -40.19
CA VAL A 533 10.38 -29.01 -39.34
C VAL A 533 10.44 -27.70 -40.15
N ASN A 534 9.31 -27.01 -40.21
CA ASN A 534 9.16 -25.70 -40.84
C ASN A 534 8.80 -24.67 -39.78
N GLU A 535 9.06 -23.41 -40.09
CA GLU A 535 8.72 -22.28 -39.23
C GLU A 535 7.87 -21.28 -40.03
N ILE A 536 6.82 -20.80 -39.39
CA ILE A 536 5.92 -19.74 -39.89
C ILE A 536 5.77 -18.69 -38.81
N ILE A 537 5.87 -17.42 -39.20
CA ILE A 537 5.87 -16.27 -38.29
C ILE A 537 4.80 -15.30 -38.77
N PHE A 538 4.06 -14.72 -37.83
CA PHE A 538 3.20 -13.56 -38.04
C PHE A 538 3.48 -12.54 -36.95
N GLU A 539 3.70 -11.30 -37.36
CA GLU A 539 3.96 -10.16 -36.47
C GLU A 539 2.94 -9.06 -36.80
N SER A 540 2.21 -8.59 -35.79
CA SER A 540 1.30 -7.46 -35.92
C SER A 540 1.99 -6.17 -35.44
N PRO A 541 2.09 -5.14 -36.28
CA PRO A 541 2.64 -3.85 -35.87
C PRO A 541 1.75 -3.09 -34.86
N LYS A 542 0.50 -3.54 -34.66
CA LYS A 542 -0.46 -2.95 -33.71
C LYS A 542 -0.53 -3.71 -32.38
N CYS A 543 0.17 -4.84 -32.28
CA CYS A 543 0.21 -5.66 -31.08
C CYS A 543 -1.20 -6.13 -30.61
N ASP A 544 -2.06 -6.47 -31.56
CA ASP A 544 -3.50 -6.71 -31.37
C ASP A 544 -3.92 -8.18 -31.59
N ILE A 545 -2.98 -9.12 -31.73
CA ILE A 545 -3.31 -10.54 -32.00
C ILE A 545 -3.94 -11.15 -30.75
N LYS A 546 -5.24 -11.47 -30.79
CA LYS A 546 -5.96 -12.16 -29.70
C LYS A 546 -6.03 -13.66 -29.91
N SER A 547 -6.14 -14.11 -31.16
CA SER A 547 -6.12 -15.52 -31.50
C SER A 547 -5.48 -15.74 -32.85
N ILE A 548 -5.01 -16.97 -33.10
CA ILE A 548 -4.58 -17.41 -34.42
C ILE A 548 -5.28 -18.71 -34.80
N ARG A 549 -5.46 -18.89 -36.11
CA ARG A 549 -5.84 -20.16 -36.73
C ARG A 549 -4.67 -20.64 -37.57
N PHE A 550 -4.29 -21.90 -37.42
CA PHE A 550 -3.16 -22.46 -38.17
C PHE A 550 -3.46 -23.84 -38.71
N GLY A 551 -3.26 -24.02 -40.01
CA GLY A 551 -3.36 -25.32 -40.65
C GLY A 551 -3.52 -25.27 -42.17
N ASN A 552 -3.88 -26.42 -42.72
CA ASN A 552 -4.36 -26.57 -44.09
C ASN A 552 -5.55 -27.53 -44.07
N SER A 553 -6.72 -27.08 -44.50
CA SER A 553 -7.91 -27.94 -44.56
C SER A 553 -7.67 -29.12 -45.49
N GLY A 554 -7.78 -30.33 -44.94
CA GLY A 554 -7.57 -31.58 -45.68
C GLY A 554 -6.15 -32.13 -45.62
N ASN A 555 -5.19 -31.42 -45.02
CA ASN A 555 -3.86 -31.95 -44.71
C ASN A 555 -3.58 -31.94 -43.21
N MET A 556 -2.80 -32.91 -42.75
CA MET A 556 -2.49 -33.05 -41.34
C MET A 556 -1.68 -31.86 -40.83
N THR A 557 -2.13 -31.22 -39.74
CA THR A 557 -1.43 -30.09 -39.12
C THR A 557 -0.77 -30.55 -37.83
N MET A 558 0.57 -30.48 -37.76
CA MET A 558 1.35 -30.94 -36.61
C MET A 558 2.21 -29.81 -36.05
N VAL A 559 1.80 -29.19 -34.96
CA VAL A 559 2.57 -28.11 -34.31
C VAL A 559 3.49 -28.71 -33.25
N LYS A 560 4.79 -28.49 -33.40
CA LYS A 560 5.82 -28.97 -32.49
C LYS A 560 6.06 -28.00 -31.34
N GLU A 561 6.20 -26.72 -31.67
CA GLU A 561 6.51 -25.65 -30.72
C GLU A 561 5.71 -24.40 -31.09
N ILE A 562 5.24 -23.67 -30.08
CA ILE A 562 4.64 -22.35 -30.20
C ILE A 562 5.59 -21.34 -29.53
N HIS A 563 5.99 -20.31 -30.27
CA HIS A 563 6.66 -19.15 -29.75
C HIS A 563 5.74 -17.94 -29.90
N TYR A 564 5.59 -17.13 -28.87
CA TYR A 564 4.83 -15.90 -28.97
C TYR A 564 5.30 -14.85 -27.98
N GLU A 565 4.95 -13.61 -28.27
CA GLU A 565 5.43 -12.43 -27.59
C GLU A 565 4.22 -11.58 -27.21
N PHE A 566 4.04 -11.28 -25.92
CA PHE A 566 2.93 -10.43 -25.49
C PHE A 566 3.12 -8.98 -25.95
N SER A 567 2.03 -8.32 -26.35
CA SER A 567 2.03 -6.92 -26.76
C SER A 567 2.55 -6.02 -25.63
N GLU A 568 3.54 -5.16 -25.91
CA GLU A 568 4.20 -4.25 -24.94
C GLU A 568 3.30 -3.23 -24.24
N ASN A 569 2.03 -3.14 -24.62
CA ASN A 569 1.07 -2.41 -23.82
C ASN A 569 0.46 -3.37 -22.80
N ILE A 570 1.00 -3.33 -21.57
CA ILE A 570 0.08 -3.39 -20.44
C ILE A 570 -0.84 -2.19 -20.66
N ASP A 571 -1.99 -2.47 -21.28
CA ASP A 571 -3.12 -1.57 -21.26
C ASP A 571 -3.53 -1.48 -19.79
N VAL A 572 -2.90 -0.55 -19.06
CA VAL A 572 -3.41 -0.04 -17.79
C VAL A 572 -4.68 0.79 -18.05
N GLU A 573 -5.09 0.96 -19.32
CA GLU A 573 -6.42 1.42 -19.74
C GLU A 573 -7.41 0.27 -20.03
N GLY A 574 -7.09 -0.96 -19.61
CA GLY A 574 -8.13 -1.95 -19.34
C GLY A 574 -8.94 -1.49 -18.14
N ASN A 575 -10.21 -1.10 -18.36
CA ASN A 575 -11.25 -0.73 -17.39
C ASN A 575 -11.57 -1.77 -16.28
N GLU A 576 -10.67 -2.72 -16.05
CA GLU A 576 -10.61 -3.53 -14.85
C GLU A 576 -9.18 -3.46 -14.33
N GLN A 577 -8.85 -2.32 -13.72
CA GLN A 577 -7.73 -2.29 -12.78
C GLN A 577 -7.94 -3.44 -11.79
N PRO A 578 -6.92 -4.26 -11.48
CA PRO A 578 -6.90 -4.89 -10.19
C PRO A 578 -6.69 -3.77 -9.16
N GLU A 579 -7.73 -2.97 -8.91
CA GLU A 579 -7.80 -2.11 -7.72
C GLU A 579 -7.69 -3.05 -6.53
N LYS A 580 -6.48 -3.20 -5.99
CA LYS A 580 -6.39 -3.66 -4.61
C LYS A 580 -6.85 -2.46 -3.77
N LYS A 581 -8.12 -2.50 -3.37
CA LYS A 581 -8.73 -1.56 -2.42
C LYS A 581 -8.04 -1.71 -1.06
N GLY A 582 -6.87 -1.11 -0.88
CA GLY A 582 -6.08 -1.23 0.33
C GLY A 582 -5.04 -0.14 0.49
N PHE A 583 -4.58 0.03 1.72
CA PHE A 583 -3.56 0.99 2.14
C PHE A 583 -2.37 0.22 2.70
N GLN A 584 -1.19 0.80 2.65
CA GLN A 584 0.00 0.28 3.31
C GLN A 584 0.40 1.23 4.42
N LEU A 585 0.45 0.74 5.67
CA LEU A 585 1.03 1.47 6.77
C LEU A 585 2.54 1.41 6.68
N ILE A 586 3.15 2.50 6.22
CA ILE A 586 4.58 2.56 5.92
C ILE A 586 5.40 3.19 7.05
N ALA A 587 4.80 4.06 7.87
CA ALA A 587 5.50 4.70 8.98
C ALA A 587 4.55 5.21 10.08
N PHE A 588 5.13 5.46 11.24
CA PHE A 588 4.52 6.06 12.42
C PHE A 588 5.23 7.36 12.77
N VAL A 589 4.48 8.46 12.91
CA VAL A 589 5.00 9.70 13.47
C VAL A 589 4.87 9.62 14.98
N CYS A 590 5.99 9.70 15.67
CA CYS A 590 6.07 9.55 17.12
C CYS A 590 6.50 10.86 17.76
N GLN A 591 5.92 11.17 18.92
CA GLN A 591 6.33 12.31 19.74
C GLN A 591 7.34 11.83 20.78
N LYS A 592 8.51 12.47 20.84
CA LYS A 592 9.53 12.25 21.87
C LYS A 592 8.97 12.65 23.23
N LEU A 593 9.22 11.83 24.26
CA LEU A 593 8.94 12.26 25.63
C LEU A 593 10.07 13.12 26.19
N PRO A 594 9.74 14.16 26.97
CA PRO A 594 10.73 14.83 27.81
C PRO A 594 11.09 13.93 29.00
N LYS A 595 12.03 14.37 29.84
CA LYS A 595 12.32 13.69 31.10
C LYS A 595 11.03 13.52 31.91
N SER A 596 10.66 12.29 32.23
CA SER A 596 9.37 11.97 32.87
C SER A 596 9.48 10.75 33.79
N PRO A 597 9.17 10.85 35.09
CA PRO A 597 8.83 12.08 35.79
C PRO A 597 10.02 13.05 35.88
N ASN A 598 9.73 14.34 36.02
CA ASN A 598 10.72 15.39 36.31
C ASN A 598 10.25 16.23 37.50
N PRO A 599 10.23 15.65 38.72
CA PRO A 599 9.61 16.28 39.86
C PRO A 599 10.24 17.63 40.20
N ASP A 600 9.41 18.58 40.59
CA ASP A 600 9.87 19.83 41.17
C ASP A 600 10.36 19.61 42.62
N PRO A 601 11.64 19.89 42.93
CA PRO A 601 12.17 19.70 44.27
C PRO A 601 11.55 20.65 45.32
N ALA A 602 10.84 21.70 44.90
CA ALA A 602 10.16 22.63 45.81
C ALA A 602 8.78 22.14 46.26
N LEU A 603 8.25 21.04 45.71
CA LEU A 603 6.94 20.50 46.05
C LEU A 603 7.02 19.37 47.09
N THR A 604 5.98 19.25 47.91
CA THR A 604 5.80 18.13 48.84
C THR A 604 4.92 17.08 48.21
N TYR A 605 5.41 15.84 48.13
CA TYR A 605 4.73 14.70 47.51
C TYR A 605 4.15 13.78 48.58
N SER A 606 2.91 13.32 48.37
CA SER A 606 2.21 12.43 49.31
C SER A 606 1.34 11.42 48.59
#